data_AF-A0A7W4BPZ6-F1
#
_entry.id   AF-A0A7W4BPZ6-F1
#
_cell.length_a   1.000
_cell.length_b   1.000
_cell.length_c   1.000
_cell.angle_alpha   90.00
_cell.angle_beta   90.00
_cell.angle_gamma   90.00
#
_symmetry.space_group_name_H-M   'P 1'
#
loop_
_entity.id
_entity.type
_entity.pdbx_description
1 polymer ?
#
loop_
_entity_poly.entity_id
_entity_poly.type
_entity_poly.pdbx_seq_one_letter_code
_entity_poly.pdbx_strand_id
1 'polypeptide(L)'
;MTHSKTKTSLYRRAYVTWLISTGVNTVPAIMEATGMPRRTAQDTLGAIPELSIELKNEGGSYSVVDWGMLNKTWLNNNFKHVKDVLSYP
;
A
#
# COMPACT_ATOMS: atom_id res chain seq x y z
N MET A 1 -15.01 5.00 14.50
CA MET A 1 -15.98 4.15 13.79
C MET A 1 -15.31 2.83 13.43
N THR A 2 -16.02 1.71 13.37
CA THR A 2 -15.44 0.43 12.93
C THR A 2 -15.48 0.33 11.41
N HIS A 3 -14.33 0.22 10.74
CA HIS A 3 -14.26 0.06 9.29
C HIS A 3 -14.27 -1.43 8.89
N SER A 4 -14.89 -1.75 7.76
CA SER A 4 -14.96 -3.13 7.27
C SER A 4 -13.57 -3.65 6.85
N LYS A 5 -13.35 -4.96 7.01
CA LYS A 5 -12.11 -5.63 6.56
C LYS A 5 -11.82 -5.38 5.08
N THR A 6 -12.87 -5.31 4.25
CA THR A 6 -12.77 -4.99 2.82
C THR A 6 -12.26 -3.56 2.59
N LYS A 7 -12.80 -2.55 3.30
CA LYS A 7 -12.33 -1.15 3.18
C LYS A 7 -10.87 -1.02 3.60
N THR A 8 -10.49 -1.59 4.75
CA THR A 8 -9.10 -1.47 5.26
C THR A 8 -8.11 -2.29 4.43
N SER A 9 -8.51 -3.43 3.84
CA SER A 9 -7.68 -4.17 2.88
C SER A 9 -7.43 -3.38 1.59
N LEU A 10 -8.48 -2.79 1.00
CA LEU A 10 -8.35 -1.94 -0.19
C LEU A 10 -7.46 -0.72 0.08
N TYR A 11 -7.70 -0.01 1.18
CA TYR A 11 -6.94 1.19 1.55
C TYR A 11 -5.47 0.88 1.84
N ARG A 12 -5.17 -0.27 2.47
CA ARG A 12 -3.80 -0.71 2.73
C ARG A 12 -3.01 -0.98 1.44
N ARG A 13 -3.63 -1.66 0.46
CA ARG A 13 -3.00 -1.91 -0.85
C ARG A 13 -2.74 -0.61 -1.61
N ALA A 14 -3.69 0.33 -1.59
CA ALA A 14 -3.50 1.66 -2.16
C ALA A 14 -2.35 2.42 -1.47
N TYR A 15 -2.33 2.42 -0.13
CA TYR A 15 -1.28 3.09 0.66
C TYR A 15 0.12 2.50 0.42
N VAL A 16 0.26 1.17 0.39
CA VAL A 16 1.54 0.52 0.11
C VAL A 16 1.99 0.73 -1.35
N THR A 17 1.06 0.77 -2.31
CA THR A 17 1.40 1.14 -3.71
C THR A 17 1.97 2.57 -3.78
N TRP A 18 1.36 3.51 -3.03
CA TRP A 18 1.87 4.87 -2.92
C TRP A 18 3.25 4.93 -2.24
N LEU A 19 3.46 4.19 -1.15
CA LEU A 19 4.76 4.09 -0.47
C LEU A 19 5.88 3.61 -1.40
N ILE A 20 5.61 2.56 -2.19
CA ILE A 20 6.57 2.05 -3.18
C ILE A 20 6.91 3.15 -4.20
N SER A 21 5.91 3.90 -4.66
CA SER A 21 6.10 4.99 -5.63
C SER A 21 6.87 6.21 -5.09
N THR A 22 6.96 6.37 -3.77
CA THR A 22 7.73 7.43 -3.09
C THR A 22 9.07 6.95 -2.52
N GLY A 23 9.47 5.71 -2.82
CA GLY A 23 10.75 5.13 -2.41
C GLY A 23 10.73 4.30 -1.13
N VAL A 24 9.60 4.22 -0.43
CA VAL A 24 9.39 3.30 0.71
C VAL A 24 9.01 1.93 0.15
N ASN A 25 10.00 1.26 -0.45
CA ASN A 25 9.77 0.21 -1.43
C ASN A 25 10.38 -1.17 -1.08
N THR A 26 10.91 -1.35 0.13
CA THR A 26 11.37 -2.66 0.64
C THR A 26 10.45 -3.13 1.78
N VAL A 27 10.38 -4.43 2.02
CA VAL A 27 9.56 -4.98 3.13
C VAL A 27 9.89 -4.32 4.50
N PRO A 28 11.17 -4.14 4.89
CA PRO A 28 11.50 -3.43 6.13
C PRO A 28 11.02 -1.98 6.15
N ALA A 29 11.24 -1.20 5.08
CA ALA A 29 10.82 0.20 5.02
C ALA A 29 9.28 0.35 5.06
N ILE A 30 8.55 -0.57 4.42
CA ILE A 30 7.09 -0.63 4.50
C ILE A 30 6.61 -0.96 5.92
N MET A 31 7.29 -1.87 6.64
CA MET A 31 6.98 -2.16 8.05
C MET A 31 7.20 -0.93 8.93
N GLU A 32 8.32 -0.23 8.77
CA GLU A 32 8.66 0.99 9.50
C GLU A 32 7.62 2.11 9.27
N ALA A 33 7.28 2.39 8.01
CA ALA A 33 6.33 3.45 7.64
C ALA A 33 4.84 3.13 7.91
N THR A 34 4.51 1.97 8.50
CA THR A 34 3.12 1.54 8.76
C THR A 34 2.88 0.88 10.11
N GLY A 35 3.94 0.49 10.84
CA GLY A 35 3.84 -0.36 12.02
C GLY A 35 3.38 -1.81 11.72
N MET A 36 3.34 -2.24 10.45
CA MET A 36 2.85 -3.58 10.10
C MET A 36 3.83 -4.70 10.48
N PRO A 37 3.33 -5.86 10.96
CA PRO A 37 4.10 -7.09 10.99
C PRO A 37 4.58 -7.50 9.59
N ARG A 38 5.76 -8.12 9.50
CA ARG A 38 6.37 -8.56 8.22
C ARG A 38 5.42 -9.35 7.34
N ARG A 39 4.67 -10.30 7.92
CA ARG A 39 3.72 -11.13 7.20
C ARG A 39 2.58 -10.31 6.56
N THR A 40 2.12 -9.24 7.22
CA THR A 40 1.06 -8.34 6.73
C THR A 40 1.55 -7.41 5.62
N ALA A 41 2.80 -6.94 5.70
CA ALA A 41 3.43 -6.24 4.59
C ALA A 41 3.56 -7.16 3.37
N GLN A 42 3.96 -8.42 3.57
CA GLN A 42 4.05 -9.43 2.51
C GLN A 42 2.68 -9.85 1.95
N ASP A 43 1.63 -10.04 2.77
CA ASP A 43 0.24 -10.27 2.30
C ASP A 43 -0.19 -9.12 1.38
N THR A 44 0.06 -7.88 1.81
CA THR A 44 -0.35 -6.69 1.06
C THR A 44 0.36 -6.61 -0.28
N LEU A 45 1.67 -6.85 -0.32
CA LEU A 45 2.45 -6.86 -1.56
C LEU A 45 1.97 -7.95 -2.53
N GLY A 46 1.67 -9.15 -2.03
CA GLY A 46 1.13 -10.25 -2.84
C GLY A 46 -0.28 -9.99 -3.37
N ALA A 47 -1.11 -9.25 -2.64
CA ALA A 47 -2.48 -8.92 -3.01
C ALA A 47 -2.63 -7.60 -3.80
N ILE A 48 -1.58 -6.80 -3.99
CA ILE A 48 -1.63 -5.57 -4.80
C ILE A 48 -2.03 -5.85 -6.28
N PRO A 49 -1.47 -6.87 -6.97
CA PRO A 49 -1.82 -7.17 -8.36
C PRO A 49 -3.29 -7.53 -8.63
N GLU A 50 -4.07 -7.94 -7.60
CA GLU A 50 -5.53 -8.14 -7.74
C GLU A 50 -6.27 -6.86 -8.15
N LEU A 51 -5.68 -5.68 -7.94
CA LEU A 51 -6.21 -4.38 -8.34
C LEU A 51 -5.68 -3.93 -9.72
N SER A 52 -5.16 -4.87 -10.52
CA SER A 52 -4.51 -4.64 -11.82
C SER A 52 -3.27 -3.73 -11.74
N ILE A 53 -2.67 -3.61 -10.55
CA ILE A 53 -1.45 -2.84 -10.29
C ILE A 53 -0.24 -3.72 -10.64
N GLU A 54 0.64 -3.26 -11.52
CA GLU A 54 1.87 -3.98 -11.83
C GLU A 54 3.00 -3.54 -10.89
N LEU A 55 3.50 -4.47 -10.09
CA LEU A 55 4.71 -4.31 -9.28
C LEU A 55 5.86 -5.12 -9.86
N LYS A 56 6.99 -4.45 -10.14
CA LYS A 56 8.27 -5.10 -10.44
C LYS A 56 9.09 -5.21 -9.15
N ASN A 57 9.71 -6.36 -8.91
CA ASN A 57 10.56 -6.62 -7.74
C ASN A 57 11.98 -6.99 -8.20
N GLU A 58 12.98 -6.21 -7.79
CA GLU A 58 14.39 -6.42 -8.07
C GLU A 58 15.15 -6.53 -6.75
N GLY A 59 15.64 -7.73 -6.42
CA GLY A 59 16.43 -7.98 -5.21
C GLY A 59 15.68 -7.77 -3.86
N GLY A 60 14.35 -7.65 -3.88
CA GLY A 60 13.54 -7.28 -2.70
C GLY A 60 13.17 -5.80 -2.61
N SER A 61 13.62 -4.99 -3.58
CA SER A 61 13.17 -3.62 -3.82
C SER A 61 12.06 -3.62 -4.87
N TYR A 62 10.90 -3.05 -4.52
CA TYR A 62 9.74 -2.96 -5.40
C TYR A 62 9.73 -1.65 -6.20
N SER A 63 9.00 -1.63 -7.31
CA SER A 63 8.65 -0.43 -8.07
C SER A 63 7.26 -0.59 -8.69
N VAL A 64 6.50 0.50 -8.80
CA VAL A 64 5.17 0.49 -9.44
C VAL A 64 5.35 0.78 -10.93
N VAL A 65 5.05 -0.19 -11.78
CA VAL A 65 5.11 -0.07 -13.24
C VAL A 65 3.81 0.54 -13.76
N ASP A 66 2.68 -0.08 -13.41
CA ASP A 66 1.32 0.44 -13.64
C ASP A 66 0.55 0.48 -12.32
N TRP A 67 -0.33 1.48 -12.18
CA TRP A 67 -1.22 1.67 -11.04
C TRP A 67 -2.62 1.06 -11.25
N GLY A 68 -2.92 0.51 -12.43
CA GLY A 68 -4.16 -0.22 -12.70
C GLY A 68 -5.40 0.61 -12.37
N MET A 69 -6.28 0.09 -11.52
CA MET A 69 -7.52 0.78 -11.15
C MET A 69 -7.36 1.89 -10.09
N LEU A 70 -6.15 2.20 -9.60
CA LEU A 70 -5.94 3.23 -8.57
C LEU A 70 -5.89 4.64 -9.13
N ASN A 71 -6.90 5.45 -8.77
CA ASN A 71 -6.88 6.89 -8.99
C ASN A 71 -5.85 7.57 -8.07
N LYS A 72 -4.65 7.83 -8.61
CA LYS A 72 -3.52 8.47 -7.92
C LYS A 72 -3.90 9.83 -7.32
N THR A 73 -4.64 10.64 -8.07
CA THR A 73 -5.07 11.99 -7.68
C THR A 73 -6.02 11.95 -6.48
N TRP A 74 -6.98 11.02 -6.47
CA TRP A 74 -7.84 10.80 -5.30
C TRP A 74 -7.02 10.39 -4.08
N LEU A 75 -6.08 9.45 -4.23
CA LEU A 75 -5.27 8.95 -3.13
C LEU A 75 -4.38 10.03 -2.52
N ASN A 76 -3.71 10.84 -3.34
CA ASN A 76 -2.93 11.99 -2.88
C ASN A 76 -3.80 12.99 -2.11
N ASN A 77 -4.97 13.36 -2.65
CA ASN A 77 -5.87 14.34 -2.03
C ASN A 77 -6.52 13.81 -0.73
N ASN A 78 -6.63 12.49 -0.55
CA ASN A 78 -7.26 11.85 0.60
C ASN A 78 -6.26 11.13 1.52
N PHE A 79 -4.95 11.39 1.37
CA PHE A 79 -3.88 10.62 2.03
C PHE A 79 -4.02 10.56 3.55
N LYS A 80 -4.37 11.69 4.18
CA LYS A 80 -4.67 11.75 5.62
C LYS A 80 -5.86 10.84 6.00
N HIS A 81 -6.99 10.93 5.28
CA HIS A 81 -8.15 10.07 5.55
C HIS A 81 -7.82 8.58 5.40
N VAL A 82 -6.97 8.22 4.43
CA VAL A 82 -6.53 6.83 4.26
C VAL A 82 -5.70 6.35 5.46
N LYS A 83 -4.78 7.18 5.97
CA LYS A 83 -4.02 6.90 7.21
C LYS A 83 -4.93 6.80 8.45
N ASP A 84 -5.83 7.76 8.63
CA ASP A 84 -6.79 7.80 9.74
C ASP A 84 -7.69 6.54 9.77
N VAL A 85 -8.08 6.02 8.60
CA VAL A 85 -8.88 4.77 8.44
C VAL A 85 -8.07 3.49 8.71
N LEU A 86 -6.75 3.55 8.55
CA LEU A 86 -5.82 2.42 8.75
C LEU A 86 -5.16 2.42 10.14
N SER A 87 -5.25 3.52 10.89
CA SER A 87 -4.49 3.80 12.10
C SER A 87 -2.97 3.73 11.88
N TYR A 88 -2.47 4.28 10.76
CA TYR A 88 -1.04 4.30 10.42
C TYR A 88 -0.35 5.62 10.79
N PRO A 89 0.96 5.59 11.19
CA PRO A 89 1.73 6.78 11.57
C PRO A 89 1.86 7.78 10.42
#